data_AF-U5W4E6-F1
#
_entry.id   AF-U5W4E6-F1
#
_cell.length_a   1.000
_cell.length_b   1.000
_cell.length_c   1.000
_cell.angle_alpha   90.00
_cell.angle_beta   90.00
_cell.angle_gamma   90.00
#
_symmetry.space_group_name_H-M   'P 1'
#
loop_
_entity.id
_entity.type
_entity.pdbx_description
1 polymer ?
#
loop_
_entity_poly.entity_id
_entity_poly.type
_entity_poly.pdbx_seq_one_letter_code
_entity_poly.pdbx_strand_id
1 'polypeptide(L)'
;MVRPFMLTGGRTRPLHDGLRIETLLHASPAALSAPLRFESRRIVELCQAPMSIADLAVALKVPLGVIRVIVADLVTDGYLRIEEQLGELPIALIERIRDRVRAL
;
A
#
# COMPACT_ATOMS: atom_id res chain seq x y z
N MET A 1 -22.17 -10.98 -11.84
CA MET A 1 -21.14 -11.44 -10.88
C MET A 1 -19.78 -11.33 -11.55
N VAL A 2 -18.94 -10.37 -11.14
CA VAL A 2 -17.52 -10.35 -11.55
C VAL A 2 -16.88 -11.56 -10.91
N ARG A 3 -16.22 -12.44 -11.68
CA ARG A 3 -15.42 -13.51 -11.10
C ARG A 3 -14.14 -12.87 -10.57
N PRO A 4 -13.99 -12.66 -9.26
CA PRO A 4 -12.67 -12.32 -8.76
C PRO A 4 -11.80 -13.57 -9.02
N PHE A 5 -10.50 -13.51 -8.91
CA PHE A 5 -9.65 -14.72 -8.80
C PHE A 5 -9.18 -15.44 -10.09
N MET A 6 -9.44 -14.94 -11.30
CA MET A 6 -8.64 -15.41 -12.46
C MET A 6 -7.29 -14.67 -12.62
N LEU A 7 -7.06 -13.60 -11.84
CA LEU A 7 -5.97 -12.64 -12.11
C LEU A 7 -4.61 -12.95 -11.47
N THR A 8 -4.53 -13.73 -10.39
CA THR A 8 -3.23 -14.12 -9.83
C THR A 8 -2.61 -15.33 -10.55
N GLY A 9 -3.28 -15.86 -11.58
CA GLY A 9 -2.87 -17.11 -12.24
C GLY A 9 -2.84 -18.32 -11.30
N GLY A 10 -3.59 -18.28 -10.20
CA GLY A 10 -3.57 -19.29 -9.12
C GLY A 10 -2.51 -19.04 -8.04
N ARG A 11 -1.73 -17.94 -8.13
CA ARG A 11 -0.77 -17.58 -7.08
C ARG A 11 -1.48 -17.19 -5.80
N THR A 12 -1.03 -17.75 -4.68
CA THR A 12 -1.41 -17.40 -3.30
C THR A 12 -0.29 -16.69 -2.54
N ARG A 13 0.87 -16.51 -3.17
CA ARG A 13 2.04 -15.83 -2.61
C ARG A 13 2.44 -14.62 -3.46
N PRO A 14 2.70 -13.46 -2.85
CA PRO A 14 3.14 -12.26 -3.56
C PRO A 14 4.57 -12.40 -4.09
N LEU A 15 4.92 -11.64 -5.13
CA LEU A 15 6.30 -11.53 -5.65
C LEU A 15 7.22 -10.74 -4.72
N HIS A 16 6.64 -9.92 -3.84
CA HIS A 16 7.34 -9.14 -2.82
C HIS A 16 7.00 -9.72 -1.44
N ASP A 17 7.96 -10.41 -0.82
CA ASP A 17 7.83 -10.88 0.55
C ASP A 17 7.92 -9.69 1.52
N GLY A 18 7.15 -9.73 2.61
CA GLY A 18 7.25 -8.74 3.70
C GLY A 18 6.29 -7.55 3.66
N LEU A 19 5.37 -7.46 2.68
CA LEU A 19 4.30 -6.46 2.70
C LEU A 19 3.33 -6.71 3.87
N ARG A 20 3.44 -5.88 4.90
CA ARG A 20 2.57 -5.93 6.10
C ARG A 20 1.22 -5.28 5.78
N ILE A 21 0.19 -5.60 6.58
CA ILE A 21 -1.17 -5.09 6.26
C ILE A 21 -1.28 -3.58 6.42
N GLU A 22 -0.45 -2.99 7.28
CA GLU A 22 -0.37 -1.56 7.57
C GLU A 22 0.60 -0.80 6.65
N THR A 23 1.29 -1.50 5.73
CA THR A 23 2.18 -0.86 4.75
C THR A 23 1.40 0.17 3.93
N LEU A 24 1.82 1.42 4.01
CA LEU A 24 1.26 2.53 3.24
C LEU A 24 1.82 2.53 1.81
N LEU A 25 0.92 2.74 0.86
CA LEU A 25 1.20 2.73 -0.56
C LEU A 25 0.76 4.04 -1.20
N HIS A 26 1.58 4.55 -2.10
CA HIS A 26 1.27 5.70 -2.92
C HIS A 26 1.46 5.37 -4.40
N ALA A 27 0.58 5.85 -5.26
CA ALA A 27 0.66 5.66 -6.70
C ALA A 27 1.75 6.55 -7.33
N SER A 28 2.52 6.00 -8.26
CA SER A 28 3.41 6.80 -9.09
C SER A 28 2.57 7.71 -10.01
N PRO A 29 2.99 8.96 -10.29
CA PRO A 29 2.20 9.88 -11.13
C PRO A 29 1.82 9.33 -12.51
N ALA A 30 2.70 8.54 -13.13
CA ALA A 30 2.45 7.94 -14.44
C ALA A 30 1.49 6.73 -14.42
N ALA A 31 1.15 6.20 -13.24
CA ALA A 31 0.39 4.95 -13.12
C ALA A 31 -1.07 5.09 -13.61
N LEU A 32 -1.66 6.29 -13.53
CA LEU A 32 -3.04 6.53 -13.99
C LEU A 32 -3.21 6.35 -15.51
N SER A 33 -2.13 6.56 -16.26
CA SER A 33 -2.11 6.43 -17.72
C SER A 33 -1.67 5.05 -18.20
N ALA A 34 -1.25 4.17 -17.28
CA ALA A 34 -0.81 2.82 -17.63
C ALA A 34 -1.99 1.94 -18.08
N PRO A 35 -1.78 0.99 -19.01
CA PRO A 35 -2.81 0.07 -19.51
C PRO A 35 -3.10 -1.04 -18.48
N LEU A 36 -3.55 -0.64 -17.30
CA LEU A 36 -3.82 -1.53 -16.17
C LEU A 36 -5.16 -2.25 -16.31
N ARG A 37 -5.22 -3.48 -15.81
CA ARG A 37 -6.47 -4.21 -15.62
C ARG A 37 -7.35 -3.51 -14.56
N PHE A 38 -8.64 -3.84 -14.56
CA PHE A 38 -9.63 -3.15 -13.73
C PHE A 38 -9.25 -3.07 -12.24
N GLU A 39 -8.83 -4.19 -11.64
CA GLU A 39 -8.46 -4.26 -10.22
C GLU A 39 -7.20 -3.43 -9.92
N SER A 40 -6.17 -3.57 -10.74
CA SER A 40 -4.91 -2.82 -10.63
C SER A 40 -5.14 -1.32 -10.81
N ARG A 41 -5.98 -0.93 -11.78
CA ARG A 41 -6.37 0.46 -12.00
C ARG A 41 -7.10 1.02 -10.78
N ARG A 42 -8.03 0.26 -10.21
CA ARG A 42 -8.78 0.70 -9.03
C ARG A 42 -7.88 0.92 -7.82
N ILE A 43 -6.89 0.05 -7.61
CA ILE A 43 -5.87 0.24 -6.57
C ILE A 43 -5.07 1.52 -6.84
N VAL A 44 -4.62 1.76 -8.08
CA VAL A 44 -3.89 2.98 -8.44
C VAL A 44 -4.70 4.25 -8.24
N GLU A 45 -6.01 4.23 -8.54
CA GLU A 45 -6.93 5.34 -8.28
C GLU A 45 -7.08 5.64 -6.79
N LEU A 46 -7.19 4.60 -5.97
CA LEU A 46 -7.29 4.73 -4.52
C LEU A 46 -5.97 5.25 -3.92
N CYS A 47 -4.84 4.70 -4.35
CA CYS A 47 -3.51 5.10 -3.89
C CYS A 47 -3.03 6.46 -4.44
N GLN A 48 -3.88 7.27 -5.10
CA GLN A 48 -3.56 8.69 -5.35
C GLN A 48 -3.44 9.49 -4.04
N ALA A 49 -4.03 8.98 -2.96
CA ALA A 49 -3.68 9.34 -1.58
C ALA A 49 -3.10 8.10 -0.89
N PRO A 50 -2.18 8.27 0.09
CA PRO A 50 -1.61 7.14 0.81
C PRO A 50 -2.69 6.22 1.40
N MET A 51 -2.60 4.93 1.11
CA MET A 51 -3.53 3.91 1.61
C MET A 51 -2.80 2.66 2.06
N SER A 52 -3.26 2.05 3.15
CA SER A 52 -2.71 0.77 3.61
C SER A 52 -3.27 -0.41 2.82
N ILE A 53 -2.55 -1.54 2.86
CA ILE A 53 -3.03 -2.81 2.28
C ILE A 53 -4.37 -3.25 2.91
N ALA A 54 -4.54 -3.03 4.22
CA ALA A 54 -5.78 -3.30 4.93
C ALA A 54 -6.94 -2.46 4.41
N ASP A 55 -6.73 -1.15 4.26
CA ASP A 55 -7.75 -0.22 3.79
C ASP A 55 -8.18 -0.55 2.35
N LEU A 56 -7.22 -0.92 1.49
CA LEU A 56 -7.50 -1.36 0.12
C LEU A 56 -8.41 -2.59 0.09
N ALA A 57 -8.15 -3.59 0.95
CA ALA A 57 -8.98 -4.79 1.03
C ALA A 57 -10.42 -4.48 1.47
N VAL A 58 -10.57 -3.57 2.44
CA VAL A 58 -11.88 -3.11 2.91
C VAL A 58 -12.60 -2.30 1.82
N ALA A 59 -11.93 -1.32 1.22
CA ALA A 59 -12.51 -0.44 0.21
C ALA A 59 -12.98 -1.20 -1.04
N LEU A 60 -12.22 -2.23 -1.44
CA LEU A 60 -12.53 -3.04 -2.61
C LEU A 60 -13.39 -4.26 -2.31
N LYS A 61 -13.59 -4.61 -1.03
CA LYS A 61 -14.26 -5.83 -0.57
C LYS A 61 -13.63 -7.09 -1.19
N VAL A 62 -12.30 -7.12 -1.22
CA VAL A 62 -11.48 -8.19 -1.81
C VAL A 62 -10.63 -8.82 -0.70
N PRO A 63 -10.43 -10.16 -0.68
CA PRO A 63 -9.59 -10.80 0.32
C PRO A 63 -8.16 -10.24 0.37
N LEU A 64 -7.61 -10.10 1.59
CA LEU A 64 -6.26 -9.55 1.83
C LEU A 64 -5.17 -10.20 0.98
N GLY A 65 -5.19 -11.53 0.83
CA GLY A 65 -4.20 -12.25 0.05
C GLY A 65 -4.19 -11.83 -1.44
N VAL A 66 -5.37 -11.52 -2.00
CA VAL A 66 -5.50 -11.08 -3.38
C VAL A 66 -4.97 -9.66 -3.55
N ILE A 67 -5.30 -8.76 -2.62
CA ILE A 67 -4.75 -7.39 -2.62
C ILE A 67 -3.22 -7.43 -2.52
N ARG A 68 -2.66 -8.25 -1.63
CA ARG A 68 -1.19 -8.38 -1.49
C ARG A 68 -0.52 -8.83 -2.78
N VAL A 69 -1.11 -9.76 -3.52
CA VAL A 69 -0.55 -10.19 -4.81
C VAL A 69 -0.59 -9.03 -5.81
N ILE A 70 -1.74 -8.37 -5.99
CA ILE A 70 -1.86 -7.29 -6.97
C ILE A 70 -0.95 -6.09 -6.61
N VAL A 71 -0.87 -5.75 -5.32
CA VAL A 71 0.02 -4.70 -4.83
C VAL A 71 1.48 -5.07 -5.08
N ALA A 72 1.90 -6.31 -4.81
CA ALA A 72 3.27 -6.75 -5.05
C ALA A 72 3.63 -6.63 -6.54
N ASP A 73 2.72 -7.00 -7.44
CA ASP A 73 2.91 -6.83 -8.88
C ASP A 73 3.05 -5.35 -9.26
N LEU A 74 2.14 -4.49 -8.77
CA LEU A 74 2.17 -3.05 -9.04
C LEU A 74 3.41 -2.35 -8.48
N VAL A 75 3.92 -2.78 -7.32
CA VAL A 75 5.18 -2.28 -6.74
C VAL A 75 6.36 -2.73 -7.59
N THR A 76 6.38 -3.99 -8.02
CA THR A 76 7.43 -4.55 -8.89
C THR A 76 7.48 -3.81 -10.23
N ASP A 77 6.32 -3.46 -10.79
CA ASP A 77 6.19 -2.72 -12.04
C ASP A 77 6.39 -1.20 -11.88
N GLY A 78 6.62 -0.70 -10.65
CA GLY A 78 6.87 0.70 -10.36
C GLY A 78 5.64 1.63 -10.40
N TYR A 79 4.43 1.05 -10.47
CA TYR A 79 3.17 1.79 -10.44
C TYR A 79 2.73 2.20 -9.05
N LEU A 80 3.12 1.42 -8.04
CA LEU A 80 3.00 1.78 -6.63
C LEU A 80 4.38 1.90 -6.00
N ARG A 81 4.47 2.75 -4.99
CA ARG A 81 5.64 2.85 -4.11
C ARG A 81 5.20 2.64 -2.67
N ILE A 82 6.07 1.99 -1.91
CA ILE A 82 5.93 1.88 -0.46
C ILE A 82 6.34 3.23 0.12
N GLU A 83 5.45 3.83 0.90
CA GLU A 83 5.81 5.00 1.69
C GLU A 83 6.71 4.52 2.82
N GLU A 84 7.98 4.91 2.80
CA GLU A 84 8.84 4.76 3.98
C GLU A 84 8.26 5.68 5.06
N GLN A 85 7.52 5.11 5.99
CA GLN A 85 7.26 5.80 7.24
C GLN A 85 8.63 6.08 7.84
N LEU A 86 9.02 7.36 7.90
CA LEU A 86 10.02 7.84 8.86
C LEU A 86 9.56 7.25 10.19
N GLY A 87 10.19 6.14 10.57
CA GLY A 87 9.69 5.24 11.61
C GLY A 87 9.38 6.04 12.85
N GLU A 88 8.35 5.62 13.59
CA GLU A 88 7.99 6.08 14.93
C GLU A 88 9.03 7.07 15.46
N LEU A 89 8.74 8.38 15.37
CA LEU A 89 9.65 9.42 15.87
C LEU A 89 10.23 8.88 17.19
N PRO A 90 11.55 8.63 17.28
CA PRO A 90 12.09 7.85 18.39
C PRO A 90 11.54 8.43 19.67
N ILE A 91 11.08 7.63 20.63
CA ILE A 91 10.49 8.15 21.87
C ILE A 91 11.40 9.23 22.50
N ALA A 92 12.72 9.09 22.34
CA ALA A 92 13.74 10.08 22.68
C ALA A 92 13.54 11.48 22.05
N LEU A 93 13.04 11.58 20.82
CA LEU A 93 12.69 12.83 20.15
C LEU A 93 11.40 13.46 20.71
N ILE A 94 10.43 12.64 21.10
CA ILE A 94 9.20 13.09 21.79
C ILE A 94 9.55 13.60 23.20
N GLU A 95 10.44 12.91 23.91
CA GLU A 95 10.97 13.33 25.22
C GLU A 95 11.77 14.64 25.11
N ARG A 96 12.63 14.78 24.10
CA ARG A 96 13.40 16.02 23.87
C ARG A 96 12.52 17.25 23.64
N ILE A 97 11.39 17.08 22.97
CA ILE A 97 10.43 18.18 22.75
C ILE A 97 9.71 18.52 24.07
N ARG A 98 9.37 17.52 24.88
CA ARG A 98 8.74 17.73 26.20
C ARG A 98 9.64 18.50 27.17
N ASP A 99 10.92 18.17 27.22
CA ASP A 99 11.88 18.83 28.12
C ASP A 99 12.15 20.28 27.71
N ARG A 100 12.09 20.59 26.41
CA ARG A 100 12.25 21.95 25.90
C ARG A 100 11.11 22.89 26.31
N VAL A 101 9.88 22.36 26.39
CA VAL A 101 8.68 23.14 26.77
C VAL A 101 8.61 23.35 28.29
N ARG A 102 9.22 22.48 29.10
CA ARG A 102 9.31 22.65 30.57
C ARG A 102 10.46 23.55 31.03
N ALA A 103 11.40 23.86 30.13
CA ALA A 103 12.54 24.74 30.40
C ALA A 103 12.30 26.20 29.98
N LEU A 104 11.07 26.53 29.56
CA LEU A 104 10.56 27.88 29.30
C LEU A 104 9.56 28.27 30.40
#